data_AF-A0A120GQC3-F1
#
_entry.id   AF-A0A120GQC3-F1
#
_cell.length_a   1.000
_cell.length_b   1.000
_cell.length_c   1.000
_cell.angle_alpha   90.00
_cell.angle_beta   90.00
_cell.angle_gamma   90.00
#
_symmetry.space_group_name_H-M   'P 1'
#
loop_
_entity.id
_entity.type
_entity.pdbx_description
1 polymer ?
#
loop_
_entity_poly.entity_id
_entity_poly.type
_entity_poly.pdbx_seq_one_letter_code
_entity_poly.pdbx_strand_id
1 'polypeptide(L)'
;MNDKHNHDVTIIDFMKTGHNTCFVKVSGFDAGIEKKFEGEVKFVGDVPYGDLLHPERSHLSGSCSEFVRSVLMHKYNEGQFE
;
A
#
# COMPACT_ATOMS: atom_id res chain seq x y z
N MET A 1 20.71 -21.33 0.42
CA MET A 1 19.30 -20.96 0.21
C MET A 1 19.25 -19.47 0.48
N ASN A 2 19.06 -18.67 -0.58
CA ASN A 2 19.11 -17.22 -0.49
C ASN A 2 17.66 -16.75 -0.38
N ASP A 3 17.08 -16.93 0.81
CA ASP A 3 15.76 -16.41 1.14
C ASP A 3 15.87 -14.87 1.18
N LYS A 4 15.92 -14.26 0.00
CA LYS A 4 15.66 -12.84 -0.16
C LYS A 4 14.21 -12.67 0.27
N HIS A 5 14.02 -12.27 1.52
CA HIS A 5 12.73 -11.75 1.95
C HIS A 5 12.34 -10.69 0.91
N ASN A 6 11.25 -10.92 0.18
CA ASN A 6 10.73 -9.94 -0.76
C ASN A 6 9.80 -9.00 -0.01
N HIS A 7 9.58 -7.80 -0.55
CA HIS A 7 8.49 -6.96 -0.06
C HIS A 7 7.17 -7.71 -0.25
N ASP A 8 6.33 -7.68 0.78
CA ASP A 8 4.99 -8.28 0.75
C ASP A 8 3.97 -7.23 1.12
N VAL A 9 2.80 -7.28 0.48
CA VAL A 9 1.65 -6.43 0.80
C VAL A 9 0.36 -7.21 0.64
N THR A 10 -0.44 -7.20 1.69
CA THR A 10 -1.75 -7.82 1.76
C THR A 10 -2.79 -6.75 2.04
N ILE A 11 -3.89 -6.81 1.31
CA ILE A 11 -5.05 -5.95 1.56
C ILE A 11 -5.89 -6.60 2.64
N ILE A 12 -6.09 -5.86 3.73
CA ILE A 12 -6.87 -6.32 4.88
C ILE A 12 -8.35 -6.01 4.68
N ASP A 13 -8.65 -4.77 4.30
CA ASP A 13 -10.02 -4.27 4.16
C ASP A 13 -10.03 -3.04 3.25
N PHE A 14 -11.19 -2.70 2.71
CA PHE A 14 -11.37 -1.42 2.02
C PHE A 14 -12.77 -0.86 2.23
N MET A 15 -12.86 0.46 2.29
CA MET A 15 -14.12 1.18 2.48
C MET A 15 -14.25 2.29 1.44
N LYS A 16 -15.25 2.19 0.57
CA LYS A 16 -15.67 3.32 -0.26
C LYS A 16 -16.51 4.30 0.56
N THR A 17 -16.34 5.56 0.25
CA THR A 17 -17.14 6.67 0.78
C THR A 17 -17.71 7.47 -0.39
N GLY A 18 -18.87 8.10 -0.19
CA GLY A 18 -19.69 8.68 -1.28
C GLY A 18 -19.06 9.81 -2.09
N HIS A 19 -17.82 10.22 -1.82
CA HIS A 19 -17.13 11.34 -2.48
C HIS A 19 -15.95 10.88 -3.35
N ASN A 20 -16.10 9.77 -4.10
CA ASN A 20 -15.02 9.19 -4.91
C ASN A 20 -13.76 8.85 -4.10
N THR A 21 -13.93 8.56 -2.81
CA THR A 21 -12.83 8.26 -1.90
C THR A 21 -12.92 6.83 -1.41
N CYS A 22 -11.81 6.10 -1.48
CA CYS A 22 -11.71 4.73 -0.99
C CYS A 22 -10.55 4.63 -0.02
N PHE A 23 -10.79 4.09 1.17
CA PHE A 23 -9.75 3.82 2.16
C PHE A 23 -9.41 2.34 2.05
N VAL A 24 -8.13 2.03 1.86
CA VAL A 24 -7.63 0.66 1.72
C VAL A 24 -6.67 0.41 2.86
N LYS A 25 -7.06 -0.50 3.75
CA LYS A 25 -6.19 -0.95 4.84
C LYS A 25 -5.29 -2.04 4.33
N VAL A 26 -3.98 -1.88 4.54
CA VAL A 26 -2.96 -2.83 4.12
C VAL A 26 -2.05 -3.23 5.27
N SER A 27 -1.55 -4.44 5.20
CA SER A 27 -0.44 -4.90 6.02
C SER A 27 0.61 -5.55 5.13
N GLY A 28 1.82 -5.73 5.63
CA GLY A 28 2.86 -6.32 4.81
C GLY A 28 4.19 -6.44 5.53
N PHE A 29 5.20 -6.81 4.74
CA PHE A 29 6.57 -6.92 5.19
C PHE A 29 7.49 -6.10 4.29
N ASP A 30 8.28 -5.24 4.91
CA ASP A 30 9.33 -4.49 4.26
C ASP A 30 10.66 -5.22 4.43
N ALA A 31 11.14 -5.82 3.34
CA ALA A 31 12.44 -6.47 3.28
C ALA A 31 13.65 -5.54 3.36
N GLY A 32 13.50 -4.26 3.05
CA GLY A 32 14.60 -3.28 3.09
C GLY A 32 15.00 -2.91 4.52
N ILE A 33 14.05 -2.97 5.46
CA ILE A 33 14.27 -2.72 6.88
C ILE A 33 13.91 -3.92 7.78
N GLU A 34 13.56 -5.05 7.16
CA GLU A 34 13.15 -6.30 7.78
C GLU A 34 12.04 -6.15 8.84
N LYS A 35 11.02 -5.33 8.54
CA LYS A 35 9.92 -5.02 9.47
C LYS A 35 8.56 -5.25 8.84
N LYS A 36 7.63 -5.71 9.68
CA LYS A 36 6.21 -5.72 9.34
C LYS A 36 5.64 -4.30 9.43
N PHE A 37 4.69 -4.00 8.58
CA PHE A 37 3.95 -2.74 8.60
C PHE A 37 2.45 -3.00 8.51
N GLU A 38 1.69 -2.04 9.02
CA GLU A 38 0.27 -1.89 8.80
C GLU A 38 0.01 -0.40 8.56
N GLY A 39 -0.90 -0.10 7.65
CA GLY A 39 -1.33 1.28 7.43
C GLY A 39 -2.54 1.35 6.51
N GLU A 40 -2.93 2.58 6.23
CA GLU A 40 -4.07 2.88 5.39
C GLU A 40 -3.64 3.77 4.23
N VAL A 41 -4.18 3.48 3.06
CA VAL A 41 -4.02 4.29 1.86
C VAL A 41 -5.39 4.79 1.43
N LYS A 42 -5.53 6.11 1.36
CA LYS A 42 -6.71 6.79 0.85
C LYS A 42 -6.55 7.06 -0.63
N PHE A 43 -7.44 6.51 -1.43
CA PHE A 43 -7.65 6.88 -2.82
C PHE A 43 -8.60 8.07 -2.90
N VAL A 44 -8.24 9.06 -3.71
CA VAL A 44 -9.11 10.16 -4.14
C VAL A 44 -9.16 10.11 -5.66
N GLY A 45 -10.25 9.59 -6.22
CA GLY A 45 -10.25 9.17 -7.63
C GLY A 45 -9.26 8.03 -7.86
N ASP A 46 -8.38 8.19 -8.85
CA ASP A 46 -7.32 7.24 -9.22
C ASP A 46 -5.99 7.47 -8.49
N VAL A 47 -5.91 8.47 -7.60
CA VAL A 47 -4.66 8.85 -6.95
C VAL A 47 -4.61 8.34 -5.50
N PRO A 48 -3.61 7.51 -5.13
CA PRO A 48 -3.44 7.01 -3.77
C PRO A 48 -2.60 7.97 -2.91
N TYR A 49 -3.06 8.20 -1.68
CA TYR A 49 -2.43 9.05 -0.67
C TYR A 49 -2.35 8.30 0.66
N GLY A 50 -1.34 8.60 1.47
CA GLY A 50 -1.22 8.04 2.81
C GLY A 50 0.22 8.11 3.29
N ASP A 51 0.41 7.96 4.60
CA ASP A 51 1.75 8.05 5.19
C ASP A 51 2.67 6.95 4.62
N LEU A 52 2.13 5.76 4.29
CA LEU A 52 2.88 4.67 3.64
C LEU A 52 3.52 5.06 2.30
N LEU A 53 2.88 5.97 1.56
CA LEU A 53 3.30 6.43 0.22
C LEU A 53 4.00 7.80 0.25
N HIS A 54 4.03 8.45 1.41
CA HIS A 54 4.56 9.80 1.52
C HIS A 54 6.09 9.75 1.65
N PRO A 55 6.85 10.49 0.83
CA PRO A 55 8.32 10.40 0.79
C PRO A 55 8.99 10.72 2.13
N GLU A 56 8.41 11.64 2.92
CA GLU A 56 8.98 12.07 4.21
C GLU A 56 8.31 11.46 5.44
N ARG A 57 7.11 10.88 5.31
CA ARG A 57 6.35 10.35 6.46
C ARG A 57 6.31 8.82 6.48
N SER A 58 6.65 8.19 5.37
CA SER A 58 6.69 6.74 5.29
C SER A 58 7.80 6.21 6.17
N HIS A 59 7.39 5.33 7.08
CA HIS A 59 8.28 4.45 7.83
C HIS A 59 8.79 3.25 7.00
N LEU A 60 8.36 3.12 5.73
CA LEU A 60 8.84 2.10 4.81
C LEU A 60 10.14 2.55 4.12
N SER A 61 10.95 1.58 3.71
CA SER A 61 12.01 1.78 2.74
C SER A 61 11.42 2.29 1.41
N GLY A 62 12.21 3.07 0.68
CA GLY A 62 11.78 3.63 -0.60
C GLY A 62 11.33 2.56 -1.60
N SER A 63 12.02 1.40 -1.63
CA SER A 63 11.62 0.28 -2.49
C SER A 63 10.30 -0.37 -2.07
N CYS A 64 10.03 -0.46 -0.77
CA CYS A 64 8.77 -1.00 -0.28
C CYS A 64 7.60 -0.05 -0.53
N SER A 65 7.80 1.27 -0.34
CA SER A 65 6.78 2.27 -0.63
C SER A 65 6.37 2.26 -2.11
N GLU A 66 7.35 2.20 -3.02
CA GLU A 66 7.08 2.08 -4.47
C GLU A 66 6.40 0.74 -4.82
N PHE A 67 6.79 -0.36 -4.17
CA PHE A 67 6.13 -1.65 -4.34
C PHE A 67 4.66 -1.61 -3.91
N VAL A 68 4.37 -1.07 -2.71
CA VAL A 68 3.01 -0.91 -2.19
C VAL A 68 2.18 -0.05 -3.15
N ARG A 69 2.74 1.06 -3.63
CA ARG A 69 2.08 1.92 -4.61
C ARG A 69 1.71 1.15 -5.88
N SER A 70 2.65 0.40 -6.45
CA SER A 70 2.42 -0.37 -7.67
C SER A 70 1.34 -1.42 -7.50
N VAL A 71 1.35 -2.16 -6.38
CA VAL A 71 0.34 -3.21 -6.12
C VAL A 71 -1.05 -2.61 -5.92
N LEU A 72 -1.14 -1.51 -5.15
CA LEU A 72 -2.40 -0.82 -4.92
C LEU A 72 -2.99 -0.23 -6.21
N MET A 73 -2.15 0.34 -7.08
CA MET A 73 -2.59 0.84 -8.38
C MET A 73 -3.07 -0.27 -9.31
N HIS A 74 -2.35 -1.40 -9.35
CA HIS A 74 -2.78 -2.56 -10.14
C HIS A 74 -4.17 -3.03 -9.70
N LYS A 75 -4.36 -3.22 -8.40
CA LYS A 75 -5.64 -3.69 -7.84
C LYS A 75 -6.79 -2.70 -8.06
N TYR A 76 -6.50 -1.41 -7.98
CA TYR A 76 -7.47 -0.36 -8.31
C TYR A 76 -7.91 -0.45 -9.77
N ASN A 77 -6.95 -0.58 -10.70
CA ASN A 77 -7.23 -0.68 -12.13
C ASN A 77 -7.97 -1.97 -12.52
N GLU A 78 -7.84 -3.03 -11.71
CA GLU A 78 -8.61 -4.27 -11.85
C GLU A 78 -10.02 -4.18 -11.25
N GLY A 79 -10.40 -3.05 -10.65
CA GLY A 79 -11.70 -2.87 -10.01
C GLY A 79 -11.85 -3.64 -8.69
N GLN A 80 -10.74 -4.07 -8.05
CA GLN A 80 -10.81 -4.82 -6.79
C GLN A 80 -11.32 -3.98 -5.60
N PHE A 81 -11.39 -2.67 -5.78
CA PHE A 81 -11.96 -1.74 -4.81
C PHE A 81 -13.29 -1.17 -5.27
N GLU A 82 -13.96 -1.78 -6.27
CA GLU A 82 -15.23 -1.29 -6.82
C GLU A 82 -16.51 -1.78 -6.14
#